data_AF-A0A1X0UHC3-F1
#
_entry.id   AF-A0A1X0UHC3-F1
#
_cell.length_a   1.000
_cell.length_b   1.000
_cell.length_c   1.000
_cell.angle_alpha   90.00
_cell.angle_beta   90.00
_cell.angle_gamma   90.00
#
_symmetry.space_group_name_H-M   'P 1'
#
loop_
_entity.id
_entity.type
_entity.pdbx_description
1 polymer ?
#
loop_
_entity_poly.entity_id
_entity_poly.type
_entity_poly.pdbx_seq_one_letter_code
_entity_poly.pdbx_strand_id
1 'polypeptide(L)'
;MKEPLLFSAFSSLARSASFTSTSQGLSRSVSRLSRTAAVFAVSSGFVAAGFAGAGFAGAGVANAAPVTCVSPPSANQILVDGNASCGATSAEGSRSTATAADSGTAVSVAETGGTSNTYATGFGTALGASRAGGTSYAGAIGGGIAHSWADAGSTTIAIAGWGSGATAEAAGVDCVGPLSLALNLASGQFCILGS
;
A
#
# COMPACT_ATOMS: atom_id res chain seq x y z
N MET A 1 27.98 -31.73 -42.43
CA MET A 1 28.82 -30.54 -42.19
C MET A 1 28.17 -29.79 -41.04
N LYS A 2 28.51 -30.10 -39.78
CA LYS A 2 29.66 -29.67 -38.96
C LYS A 2 29.23 -28.53 -38.00
N GLU A 3 28.91 -28.90 -36.75
CA GLU A 3 28.96 -28.01 -35.57
C GLU A 3 30.44 -27.66 -35.22
N PRO A 4 30.75 -26.71 -34.31
CA PRO A 4 30.64 -26.87 -32.84
C PRO A 4 30.11 -25.60 -32.11
N LEU A 5 29.39 -25.67 -30.98
CA LEU A 5 29.79 -25.88 -29.57
C LEU A 5 30.85 -24.93 -28.99
N LEU A 6 30.47 -24.12 -27.98
CA LEU A 6 31.30 -23.67 -26.84
C LEU A 6 30.38 -23.10 -25.73
N PHE A 7 30.04 -23.81 -24.66
CA PHE A 7 30.78 -24.12 -23.41
C PHE A 7 31.02 -22.93 -22.46
N SER A 8 30.25 -22.91 -21.36
CA SER A 8 30.66 -22.58 -19.97
C SER A 8 29.39 -22.52 -19.10
N ALA A 9 28.94 -23.55 -18.37
CA ALA A 9 29.59 -24.25 -17.24
C ALA A 9 30.02 -23.30 -16.11
N PHE A 10 29.09 -22.94 -15.22
CA PHE A 10 29.40 -22.54 -13.86
C PHE A 10 28.65 -23.45 -12.88
N SER A 11 29.38 -24.47 -12.44
CA SER A 11 29.09 -25.31 -11.30
C SER A 11 29.96 -24.84 -10.12
N SER A 12 29.34 -24.38 -9.04
CA SER A 12 29.96 -24.23 -7.72
C SER A 12 28.88 -24.39 -6.66
N LEU A 13 28.64 -25.60 -6.16
CA LEU A 13 29.22 -26.19 -4.94
C LEU A 13 28.79 -25.51 -3.62
N ALA A 14 27.89 -26.22 -2.93
CA ALA A 14 27.83 -26.48 -1.49
C ALA A 14 27.77 -25.30 -0.49
N ARG A 15 26.66 -25.26 0.27
CA ARG A 15 26.75 -25.51 1.73
C ARG A 15 25.41 -25.94 2.32
N SER A 16 25.31 -27.23 2.61
CA SER A 16 24.40 -27.75 3.63
C SER A 16 24.83 -27.20 4.99
N ALA A 17 23.89 -26.62 5.73
CA ALA A 17 24.04 -26.38 7.15
C ALA A 17 22.82 -26.97 7.86
N SER A 18 22.94 -28.23 8.24
CA SER A 18 22.06 -28.88 9.20
C SER A 18 22.38 -28.32 10.58
N PHE A 19 21.48 -27.54 11.17
CA PHE A 19 21.60 -27.11 12.56
C PHE A 19 20.53 -27.81 13.39
N THR A 20 20.90 -28.96 13.95
CA THR A 20 20.16 -29.60 15.03
C THR A 20 20.75 -29.09 16.33
N SER A 21 19.97 -28.35 17.12
CA SER A 21 20.32 -28.02 18.50
C SER A 21 19.13 -28.30 19.40
N THR A 22 19.37 -29.22 20.33
CA THR A 22 18.45 -29.73 21.34
C THR A 22 18.39 -28.81 22.55
N SER A 23 17.18 -28.74 23.08
CA SER A 23 16.64 -28.13 24.30
C SER A 23 17.55 -27.81 25.50
N GLN A 24 17.21 -26.67 26.13
CA GLN A 24 16.92 -26.41 27.56
C GLN A 24 17.02 -24.87 27.75
N GLY A 25 16.14 -24.12 28.39
CA GLY A 25 15.01 -24.33 29.27
C GLY A 25 14.69 -22.96 29.91
N LEU A 26 13.54 -22.89 30.59
CA LEU A 26 13.15 -21.89 31.59
C LEU A 26 12.35 -20.63 31.15
N SER A 27 11.10 -20.64 31.65
CA SER A 27 10.35 -19.51 32.20
C SER A 27 9.70 -18.51 31.24
N ARG A 28 8.35 -18.51 31.21
CA ARG A 28 7.56 -17.60 32.06
C ARG A 28 6.07 -17.92 32.05
N SER A 29 5.50 -17.75 33.24
CA SER A 29 4.18 -18.12 33.69
C SER A 29 3.03 -17.51 32.88
N VAL A 30 2.05 -18.37 32.62
CA VAL A 30 0.67 -18.02 32.32
C VAL A 30 0.10 -17.21 33.49
N SER A 31 -0.35 -15.99 33.24
CA SER A 31 -1.31 -15.32 34.11
C SER A 31 -2.43 -14.76 33.25
N ARG A 32 -3.58 -15.44 33.36
CA ARG A 32 -4.87 -14.93 32.92
C ARG A 32 -5.18 -13.69 33.75
N LEU A 33 -5.54 -12.59 33.12
CA LEU A 33 -6.30 -11.55 33.81
C LEU A 33 -7.45 -11.11 32.90
N SER A 34 -8.58 -11.77 33.14
CA SER A 34 -9.88 -11.33 32.68
C SER A 34 -10.30 -10.09 33.46
N ARG A 35 -10.73 -9.07 32.71
CA ARG A 35 -11.84 -8.15 32.98
C ARG A 35 -11.88 -7.44 34.34
N THR A 36 -11.62 -6.13 34.31
CA THR A 36 -12.47 -5.17 35.04
C THR A 36 -12.56 -3.86 34.25
N ALA A 37 -13.78 -3.52 33.87
CA ALA A 37 -14.14 -2.23 33.30
C ALA A 37 -14.03 -1.14 34.39
N ALA A 38 -13.52 0.03 34.03
CA ALA A 38 -13.65 1.24 34.83
C ALA A 38 -13.98 2.41 33.90
N VAL A 39 -15.27 2.77 33.93
CA VAL A 39 -15.81 4.02 33.40
C VAL A 39 -15.33 5.14 34.31
N PHE A 40 -14.64 6.14 33.77
CA PHE A 40 -14.48 7.43 34.44
C PHE A 40 -15.04 8.53 33.55
N ALA A 41 -16.17 9.05 33.99
CA ALA A 41 -16.81 10.23 33.45
C ALA A 41 -16.53 11.44 34.37
N VAL A 42 -16.55 12.61 33.75
CA VAL A 42 -16.75 13.96 34.32
C VAL A 42 -15.54 14.68 34.94
N SER A 43 -15.09 15.74 34.27
CA SER A 43 -15.21 17.10 34.83
C SER A 43 -14.80 18.18 33.82
N SER A 44 -15.71 19.13 33.66
CA SER A 44 -15.54 20.41 32.97
C SER A 44 -14.68 21.34 33.82
N GLY A 45 -13.68 22.03 33.26
CA GLY A 45 -12.93 23.04 34.00
C GLY A 45 -11.64 23.53 33.35
N PHE A 46 -11.79 24.58 32.56
CA PHE A 46 -10.79 25.54 32.08
C PHE A 46 -9.49 25.69 32.89
N VAL A 47 -8.35 25.45 32.23
CA VAL A 47 -7.11 26.22 32.45
C VAL A 47 -6.58 26.62 31.08
N ALA A 48 -6.68 27.92 30.80
CA ALA A 48 -6.11 28.59 29.65
C ALA A 48 -4.65 28.96 29.94
N ALA A 49 -3.72 28.61 29.04
CA ALA A 49 -2.63 29.47 28.56
C ALA A 49 -1.63 28.64 27.72
N GLY A 50 -1.49 29.01 26.45
CA GLY A 50 -0.35 28.63 25.61
C GLY A 50 -0.67 27.70 24.46
N PHE A 51 -1.39 28.20 23.45
CA PHE A 51 -1.19 28.02 22.00
C PHE A 51 -2.46 28.51 21.28
N ALA A 52 -2.61 29.83 21.20
CA ALA A 52 -3.58 30.46 20.32
C ALA A 52 -2.96 30.58 18.92
N GLY A 53 -3.61 30.02 17.90
CA GLY A 53 -3.37 30.43 16.52
C GLY A 53 -3.36 29.34 15.44
N ALA A 54 -4.42 28.56 15.30
CA ALA A 54 -5.01 28.17 14.01
C ALA A 54 -6.24 27.29 14.29
N GLY A 55 -7.42 27.85 14.14
CA GLY A 55 -8.65 27.08 14.24
C GLY A 55 -8.72 26.06 13.12
N PHE A 56 -8.63 24.78 13.45
CA PHE A 56 -9.21 23.72 12.63
C PHE A 56 -10.70 23.60 12.97
N ALA A 57 -11.44 24.68 12.73
CA ALA A 57 -12.87 24.60 12.46
C ALA A 57 -12.99 24.31 10.97
N GLY A 58 -12.90 23.03 10.58
CA GLY A 58 -12.84 22.64 9.18
C GLY A 58 -13.44 21.27 8.97
N ALA A 59 -14.67 21.29 8.44
CA ALA A 59 -15.41 20.18 7.83
C ALA A 59 -15.56 18.91 8.67
N GLY A 60 -16.77 18.66 9.17
CA GLY A 60 -17.16 17.31 9.55
C GLY A 60 -16.90 16.38 8.36
N VAL A 61 -15.92 15.50 8.49
CA VAL A 61 -15.66 14.45 7.52
C VAL A 61 -16.82 13.47 7.68
N ALA A 62 -17.79 13.56 6.78
CA ALA A 62 -18.78 12.50 6.63
C ALA A 62 -17.99 11.25 6.24
N ASN A 63 -17.74 10.37 7.22
CA ASN A 63 -17.08 9.10 6.99
C ASN A 63 -18.04 8.27 6.14
N ALA A 64 -17.89 8.35 4.82
CA ALA A 64 -18.60 7.48 3.91
C ALA A 64 -18.05 6.07 4.10
N ALA A 65 -18.93 5.06 4.08
CA ALA A 65 -18.48 3.68 4.13
C ALA A 65 -17.50 3.44 2.96
N PRO A 66 -16.34 2.80 3.21
CA PRO A 66 -15.36 2.58 2.16
C PRO A 66 -15.94 1.64 1.09
N VAL A 67 -15.81 2.05 -0.17
CA VAL A 67 -16.18 1.25 -1.35
C VAL A 67 -14.99 0.40 -1.74
N THR A 68 -15.19 -0.91 -1.80
CA THR A 68 -14.10 -1.87 -2.09
C THR A 68 -14.44 -2.69 -3.32
N CYS A 69 -13.52 -2.70 -4.27
CA CYS A 69 -13.57 -3.49 -5.49
C CYS A 69 -12.45 -4.54 -5.42
N VAL A 70 -12.77 -5.79 -5.71
CA VAL A 70 -11.86 -6.92 -5.62
C VAL A 70 -12.02 -7.82 -6.85
N SER A 71 -10.89 -8.18 -7.44
CA SER A 71 -10.81 -9.11 -8.57
C SER A 71 -9.65 -10.07 -8.34
N PRO A 72 -9.86 -11.41 -8.34
CA PRO A 72 -11.13 -12.17 -8.34
C PRO A 72 -11.88 -12.10 -6.99
N PRO A 73 -13.20 -12.42 -6.91
CA PRO A 73 -13.96 -13.31 -7.79
C PRO A 73 -14.60 -12.66 -9.03
N SER A 74 -14.72 -11.34 -9.06
CA SER A 74 -15.27 -10.61 -10.21
C SER A 74 -14.18 -10.41 -11.26
N ALA A 75 -14.43 -10.67 -12.54
CA ALA A 75 -13.43 -10.45 -13.60
C ALA A 75 -13.07 -8.96 -13.76
N ASN A 76 -14.09 -8.10 -13.69
CA ASN A 76 -13.94 -6.65 -13.60
C ASN A 76 -15.04 -6.13 -12.67
N GLN A 77 -14.65 -5.42 -11.62
CA GLN A 77 -15.58 -4.82 -10.67
C GLN A 77 -15.36 -3.31 -10.64
N ILE A 78 -16.41 -2.56 -10.98
CA ILE A 78 -16.44 -1.10 -10.87
C ILE A 78 -17.65 -0.77 -10.01
N LEU A 79 -17.42 -0.05 -8.93
CA LEU A 79 -18.47 0.40 -8.02
C LEU A 79 -18.35 1.89 -7.82
N VAL A 80 -19.49 2.56 -7.82
CA VAL A 80 -19.63 3.96 -7.46
C VAL A 80 -20.70 4.02 -6.38
N ASP A 81 -20.31 4.48 -5.19
CA ASP A 81 -21.25 4.65 -4.08
C ASP A 81 -21.10 6.05 -3.49
N GLY A 82 -22.19 6.83 -3.60
CA GLY A 82 -22.21 8.24 -3.25
C GLY A 82 -21.11 9.03 -3.97
N ASN A 83 -20.09 9.43 -3.21
CA ASN A 83 -19.00 10.26 -3.70
C ASN A 83 -17.69 9.48 -3.95
N ALA A 84 -17.61 8.21 -3.58
CA ALA A 84 -16.42 7.39 -3.73
C ALA A 84 -16.58 6.38 -4.88
N SER A 85 -15.48 6.12 -5.60
CA SER A 85 -15.47 5.22 -6.76
C SER A 85 -14.29 4.26 -6.69
N CYS A 86 -14.53 2.98 -6.97
CA CYS A 86 -13.47 1.98 -7.12
C CYS A 86 -13.58 1.22 -8.45
N GLY A 87 -12.44 0.74 -8.94
CA GLY A 87 -12.33 -0.18 -10.07
C GLY A 87 -11.23 -1.20 -9.82
N ALA A 88 -11.53 -2.49 -9.95
CA ALA A 88 -10.56 -3.57 -9.83
C ALA A 88 -10.72 -4.55 -10.99
N THR A 89 -9.65 -4.82 -11.71
CA THR A 89 -9.60 -5.81 -12.79
C THR A 89 -8.37 -6.68 -12.63
N SER A 90 -8.53 -7.99 -12.77
CA SER A 90 -7.39 -8.90 -12.76
C SER A 90 -7.50 -9.98 -13.84
N ALA A 91 -6.37 -10.31 -14.46
CA ALA A 91 -6.25 -11.49 -15.31
C ALA A 91 -6.14 -12.76 -14.45
N GLU A 92 -6.28 -13.92 -15.09
CA GLU A 92 -6.13 -15.21 -14.43
C GLU A 92 -4.78 -15.32 -13.69
N GLY A 93 -4.80 -15.87 -12.48
CA GLY A 93 -3.62 -15.99 -11.61
C GLY A 93 -3.16 -14.68 -10.96
N SER A 94 -3.84 -13.56 -11.19
CA SER A 94 -3.48 -12.23 -10.65
C SER A 94 -4.48 -11.80 -9.57
N ARG A 95 -4.16 -10.73 -8.81
CA ARG A 95 -5.09 -10.15 -7.82
C ARG A 95 -5.07 -8.63 -7.83
N SER A 96 -6.25 -8.05 -7.82
CA SER A 96 -6.45 -6.60 -7.81
C SER A 96 -7.44 -6.22 -6.72
N THR A 97 -7.05 -5.26 -5.89
CA THR A 97 -7.91 -4.65 -4.87
C THR A 97 -7.87 -3.13 -5.01
N ALA A 98 -9.03 -2.49 -5.00
CA ALA A 98 -9.17 -1.05 -5.04
C ALA A 98 -10.17 -0.59 -3.98
N THR A 99 -9.75 0.34 -3.13
CA THR A 99 -10.56 0.84 -2.02
C THR A 99 -10.62 2.36 -2.05
N ALA A 100 -11.83 2.92 -2.04
CA ALA A 100 -12.05 4.34 -2.02
C ALA A 100 -12.95 4.74 -0.85
N ALA A 101 -12.59 5.80 -0.14
CA ALA A 101 -13.40 6.39 0.94
C ALA A 101 -13.39 7.92 0.82
N ASP A 102 -14.26 8.61 1.55
CA ASP A 102 -14.24 10.08 1.67
C ASP A 102 -14.09 10.83 0.33
N SER A 103 -14.90 10.45 -0.67
CA SER A 103 -14.84 10.98 -2.04
C SER A 103 -13.58 10.66 -2.86
N GLY A 104 -12.81 9.65 -2.47
CA GLY A 104 -11.65 9.17 -3.20
C GLY A 104 -12.01 8.37 -4.46
N THR A 105 -11.03 8.19 -5.34
CA THR A 105 -11.11 7.31 -6.51
C THR A 105 -9.94 6.34 -6.52
N ALA A 106 -10.21 5.04 -6.53
CA ALA A 106 -9.18 4.00 -6.54
C ALA A 106 -9.34 3.06 -7.73
N VAL A 107 -8.29 2.87 -8.53
CA VAL A 107 -8.30 1.95 -9.66
C VAL A 107 -7.10 1.02 -9.57
N SER A 108 -7.37 -0.28 -9.62
CA SER A 108 -6.36 -1.32 -9.57
C SER A 108 -6.50 -2.27 -10.76
N VAL A 109 -5.38 -2.60 -11.39
CA VAL A 109 -5.30 -3.55 -12.50
C VAL A 109 -4.16 -4.54 -12.24
N ALA A 110 -4.38 -5.84 -12.44
CA ALA A 110 -3.33 -6.84 -12.26
C ALA A 110 -3.36 -7.89 -13.37
N GLU A 111 -2.22 -8.16 -14.00
CA GLU A 111 -2.09 -9.12 -15.11
C GLU A 111 -0.95 -10.12 -14.87
N THR A 112 -0.99 -11.25 -15.59
CA THR A 112 0.14 -12.21 -15.69
C THR A 112 0.78 -12.54 -14.32
N GLY A 113 -0.03 -12.89 -13.31
CA GLY A 113 0.43 -13.23 -11.97
C GLY A 113 0.74 -12.03 -11.06
N GLY A 114 0.41 -10.82 -11.49
CA GLY A 114 0.64 -9.59 -10.73
C GLY A 114 -0.32 -9.42 -9.55
N THR A 115 0.08 -8.60 -8.58
CA THR A 115 -0.80 -8.13 -7.50
C THR A 115 -0.84 -6.61 -7.49
N SER A 116 -2.00 -5.99 -7.45
CA SER A 116 -2.14 -4.52 -7.41
C SER A 116 -3.11 -4.12 -6.32
N ASN A 117 -2.72 -3.17 -5.48
CA ASN A 117 -3.55 -2.65 -4.41
C ASN A 117 -3.60 -1.12 -4.43
N THR A 118 -4.80 -0.56 -4.41
CA THR A 118 -5.00 0.88 -4.39
C THR A 118 -5.93 1.33 -3.28
N TYR A 119 -5.59 2.47 -2.68
CA TYR A 119 -6.34 3.08 -1.60
C TYR A 119 -6.42 4.59 -1.81
N ALA A 120 -7.62 5.15 -1.84
CA ALA A 120 -7.82 6.59 -2.02
C ALA A 120 -8.81 7.17 -1.01
N THR A 121 -8.46 8.30 -0.40
CA THR A 121 -9.35 9.04 0.52
C THR A 121 -9.33 10.54 0.28
N GLY A 122 -10.38 11.22 0.75
CA GLY A 122 -10.43 12.67 0.88
C GLY A 122 -10.25 13.40 -0.44
N PHE A 123 -11.01 13.03 -1.48
CA PHE A 123 -10.84 13.51 -2.87
C PHE A 123 -9.52 13.09 -3.56
N GLY A 124 -8.77 12.16 -2.98
CA GLY A 124 -7.55 11.62 -3.58
C GLY A 124 -7.82 10.64 -4.72
N THR A 125 -6.81 10.42 -5.57
CA THR A 125 -6.86 9.44 -6.65
C THR A 125 -5.68 8.48 -6.57
N ALA A 126 -5.95 7.18 -6.48
CA ALA A 126 -4.94 6.13 -6.47
C ALA A 126 -5.09 5.22 -7.69
N LEU A 127 -4.02 5.09 -8.47
CA LEU A 127 -3.93 4.20 -9.63
C LEU A 127 -2.81 3.19 -9.45
N GLY A 128 -3.15 1.92 -9.62
CA GLY A 128 -2.25 0.80 -9.42
C GLY A 128 -2.38 -0.16 -10.58
N ALA A 129 -1.23 -0.57 -11.09
CA ALA A 129 -1.16 -1.59 -12.12
C ALA A 129 -0.01 -2.54 -11.85
N SER A 130 -0.19 -3.82 -12.13
CA SER A 130 0.92 -4.77 -12.07
C SER A 130 0.82 -5.83 -13.16
N ARG A 131 1.96 -6.29 -13.66
CA ARG A 131 2.05 -7.41 -14.58
C ARG A 131 3.31 -8.24 -14.38
N ALA A 132 3.35 -9.41 -15.02
CA ALA A 132 4.49 -10.34 -15.01
C ALA A 132 5.02 -10.63 -13.59
N GLY A 133 4.12 -10.94 -12.66
CA GLY A 133 4.46 -11.21 -11.25
C GLY A 133 4.81 -9.99 -10.39
N GLY A 134 4.69 -8.77 -10.92
CA GLY A 134 4.93 -7.53 -10.18
C GLY A 134 3.91 -7.27 -9.07
N THR A 135 4.28 -6.47 -8.08
CA THR A 135 3.40 -6.03 -6.98
C THR A 135 3.36 -4.52 -6.87
N SER A 136 2.18 -3.91 -7.05
CA SER A 136 2.01 -2.45 -6.97
C SER A 136 1.11 -2.03 -5.82
N TYR A 137 1.46 -0.90 -5.20
CA TYR A 137 0.72 -0.26 -4.12
C TYR A 137 0.60 1.24 -4.38
N ALA A 138 -0.62 1.76 -4.52
CA ALA A 138 -0.86 3.20 -4.60
C ALA A 138 -1.79 3.68 -3.49
N GLY A 139 -1.40 4.75 -2.80
CA GLY A 139 -2.15 5.35 -1.69
C GLY A 139 -2.31 6.85 -1.87
N ALA A 140 -3.53 7.34 -2.00
CA ALA A 140 -3.82 8.77 -2.05
C ALA A 140 -4.60 9.20 -0.82
N ILE A 141 -4.09 10.18 -0.08
CA ILE A 141 -4.71 10.69 1.15
C ILE A 141 -5.01 12.17 1.00
N GLY A 142 -6.26 12.54 1.26
CA GLY A 142 -6.67 13.93 1.37
C GLY A 142 -6.49 14.73 0.08
N GLY A 143 -6.64 14.14 -1.10
CA GLY A 143 -6.60 14.88 -2.38
C GLY A 143 -5.31 14.70 -3.18
N GLY A 144 -4.41 13.83 -2.74
CA GLY A 144 -3.20 13.48 -3.49
C GLY A 144 -3.46 12.59 -4.70
N ILE A 145 -2.46 12.50 -5.58
CA ILE A 145 -2.47 11.60 -6.75
C ILE A 145 -1.33 10.59 -6.60
N ALA A 146 -1.67 9.32 -6.42
CA ALA A 146 -0.70 8.24 -6.32
C ALA A 146 -0.80 7.32 -7.54
N HIS A 147 0.32 7.06 -8.20
CA HIS A 147 0.40 6.16 -9.33
C HIS A 147 1.50 5.12 -9.10
N SER A 148 1.16 3.84 -9.16
CA SER A 148 2.12 2.74 -8.99
C SER A 148 1.99 1.72 -10.12
N TRP A 149 3.12 1.34 -10.70
CA TRP A 149 3.18 0.37 -11.78
C TRP A 149 4.34 -0.61 -11.55
N ALA A 150 4.02 -1.90 -11.37
CA ALA A 150 5.00 -2.94 -11.11
C ALA A 150 5.06 -4.00 -12.23
N ASP A 151 6.28 -4.41 -12.59
CA ASP A 151 6.56 -5.31 -13.71
C ASP A 151 7.64 -6.33 -13.36
N ALA A 152 7.61 -7.49 -14.01
CA ALA A 152 8.71 -8.47 -14.00
C ALA A 152 9.17 -8.85 -12.58
N GLY A 153 8.22 -9.10 -11.68
CA GLY A 153 8.48 -9.42 -10.27
C GLY A 153 8.91 -8.23 -9.40
N SER A 154 8.91 -7.00 -9.93
CA SER A 154 9.26 -5.80 -9.15
C SER A 154 8.17 -5.45 -8.15
N THR A 155 8.53 -4.62 -7.17
CA THR A 155 7.57 -4.02 -6.25
C THR A 155 7.67 -2.51 -6.30
N THR A 156 6.54 -1.84 -6.48
CA THR A 156 6.45 -0.38 -6.50
C THR A 156 5.42 0.11 -5.48
N ILE A 157 5.76 1.17 -4.75
CA ILE A 157 4.85 1.81 -3.80
C ILE A 157 4.84 3.30 -4.07
N ALA A 158 3.66 3.90 -4.19
CA ALA A 158 3.46 5.33 -4.33
C ALA A 158 2.41 5.80 -3.31
N ILE A 159 2.73 6.81 -2.52
CA ILE A 159 1.84 7.41 -1.54
C ILE A 159 1.88 8.93 -1.70
N ALA A 160 0.73 9.53 -1.91
CA ALA A 160 0.56 10.98 -2.07
C ALA A 160 -0.41 11.52 -1.02
N GLY A 161 -0.03 12.62 -0.38
CA GLY A 161 -0.80 13.37 0.59
C GLY A 161 -1.58 14.54 -0.04
N TRP A 162 -2.06 15.45 0.80
CA TRP A 162 -2.91 16.55 0.34
C TRP A 162 -2.18 17.50 -0.62
N GLY A 163 -2.73 17.65 -1.84
CA GLY A 163 -2.18 18.55 -2.85
C GLY A 163 -0.84 18.08 -3.43
N SER A 164 -0.52 16.80 -3.28
CA SER A 164 0.75 16.24 -3.71
C SER A 164 0.59 15.04 -4.64
N GLY A 165 1.71 14.59 -5.20
CA GLY A 165 1.78 13.56 -6.21
C GLY A 165 2.93 12.61 -5.95
N ALA A 166 2.70 11.32 -6.17
CA ALA A 166 3.72 10.29 -6.09
C ALA A 166 3.53 9.28 -7.21
N THR A 167 4.60 9.02 -7.95
CA THR A 167 4.61 8.05 -9.05
C THR A 167 5.76 7.07 -8.84
N ALA A 168 5.47 5.78 -8.90
CA ALA A 168 6.48 4.73 -8.86
C ALA A 168 6.24 3.74 -10.00
N GLU A 169 7.16 3.70 -10.96
CA GLU A 169 7.04 2.89 -12.17
C GLU A 169 8.40 2.28 -12.57
N ALA A 170 8.39 1.41 -13.58
CA ALA A 170 9.62 0.78 -14.07
C ALA A 170 10.66 1.80 -14.58
N ALA A 171 10.20 2.93 -15.16
CA ALA A 171 11.07 3.99 -15.66
C ALA A 171 11.72 4.83 -14.54
N GLY A 172 11.10 4.89 -13.36
CA GLY A 172 11.63 5.61 -12.22
C GLY A 172 10.58 5.97 -11.16
N VAL A 173 10.96 6.87 -10.27
CA VAL A 173 10.09 7.40 -9.22
C VAL A 173 10.05 8.92 -9.30
N ASP A 174 8.90 9.50 -9.01
CA ASP A 174 8.68 10.95 -9.01
C ASP A 174 7.80 11.34 -7.82
N CYS A 175 8.13 12.47 -7.18
CA CYS A 175 7.28 13.06 -6.17
C CYS A 175 7.12 14.55 -6.41
N VAL A 176 5.91 15.03 -6.19
CA VAL A 176 5.56 16.44 -6.34
C VAL A 176 4.83 16.89 -5.10
N GLY A 177 5.36 17.88 -4.39
CA GLY A 177 4.70 18.47 -3.22
C GLY A 177 4.91 17.69 -1.91
N PRO A 178 4.42 18.25 -0.79
CA PRO A 178 4.67 17.72 0.55
C PRO A 178 3.94 16.40 0.79
N LEU A 179 4.47 15.59 1.72
CA LEU A 179 3.88 14.29 2.08
C LEU A 179 3.76 13.35 0.88
N SER A 180 4.84 13.22 0.12
CA SER A 180 4.91 12.32 -1.04
C SER A 180 6.00 11.28 -0.83
N LEU A 181 5.71 10.03 -1.16
CA LEU A 181 6.62 8.89 -1.06
C LEU A 181 6.45 8.02 -2.30
N ALA A 182 7.52 7.76 -3.03
CA ALA A 182 7.54 6.80 -4.13
C ALA A 182 8.78 5.91 -3.99
N LEU A 183 8.62 4.62 -4.26
CA LEU A 183 9.72 3.66 -4.24
C LEU A 183 9.53 2.55 -5.27
N ASN A 184 10.63 2.19 -5.92
CA ASN A 184 10.73 1.06 -6.82
C ASN A 184 11.87 0.16 -6.34
N LEU A 185 11.52 -1.04 -5.87
CA LEU A 185 12.48 -2.01 -5.32
C LEU A 185 13.35 -2.68 -6.38
N ALA A 186 12.92 -2.71 -7.65
CA ALA A 186 13.73 -3.33 -8.71
C ALA A 186 14.90 -2.43 -9.13
N SER A 187 14.67 -1.12 -9.21
CA SER A 187 15.72 -0.14 -9.54
C SER A 187 16.44 0.40 -8.30
N GLY A 188 15.87 0.20 -7.10
CA GLY A 188 16.35 0.81 -5.85
C GLY A 188 16.11 2.32 -5.77
N GLN A 189 15.33 2.88 -6.70
CA GLN A 189 15.02 4.30 -6.70
C GLN A 189 13.91 4.59 -5.70
N PHE A 190 14.08 5.67 -4.94
CA PHE A 190 13.06 6.16 -4.03
C PHE A 190 13.06 7.69 -4.06
N CYS A 191 11.90 8.24 -3.74
CA CYS A 191 11.70 9.66 -3.62
C CYS A 191 10.80 9.91 -2.41
N ILE A 192 11.17 10.91 -1.60
CA ILE A 192 10.43 11.30 -0.40
C ILE A 192 10.48 12.82 -0.31
N LEU A 193 9.32 13.44 -0.24
CA LEU A 193 9.18 14.86 0.06
C LEU A 193 8.43 15.00 1.38
N GLY A 194 9.18 15.36 2.42
CA GLY A 194 8.66 15.71 3.74
C GLY A 194 8.17 17.16 3.80
N SER A 195 7.37 17.46 4.82
CA SER A 195 6.85 18.78 5.14
C SER A 195 7.93 19.78 5.54
#